data_AF-A0A924WN59-F1
#
_entry.id   AF-A0A924WN59-F1
#
_cell.length_a   1.000
_cell.length_b   1.000
_cell.length_c   1.000
_cell.angle_alpha   90.00
_cell.angle_beta   90.00
_cell.angle_gamma   90.00
#
_symmetry.space_group_name_H-M   'P 1'
#
loop_
_entity.id
_entity.type
_entity.pdbx_description
1 polymer ?
#
loop_
_entity_poly.entity_id
_entity_poly.type
_entity_poly.pdbx_seq_one_letter_code
_entity_poly.pdbx_strand_id
1 'polypeptide(L)'
;MTWFDYTVLIIVGASALVAVIRGFVREILSLASWVIAFVAASALAGTVAPLLPSAIPNDALAMLAAFLLVFGGTLLAMSVIALAITEFIKGVGLGFVDRVLGLMFGLARGLLVVTITVLLAGLTRLPENPGWRDAMLSSPLEALALSVKPWLPPELARRIRYEPVRQVVRSGGWSILRVAPERRTWWASGTMKCGTIVPI
;
A
#
# COMPACT_ATOMS: atom_id res chain seq x y z
N MET A 1 -19.53 -10.31 1.12
CA MET A 1 -18.09 -10.35 1.43
C MET A 1 -17.42 -11.10 0.29
N THR A 2 -16.63 -10.40 -0.51
CA THR A 2 -15.90 -10.94 -1.65
C THR A 2 -14.62 -11.65 -1.20
N TRP A 3 -13.97 -12.38 -2.09
CA TRP A 3 -12.66 -13.01 -1.81
C TRP A 3 -11.59 -11.97 -1.40
N PHE A 4 -11.70 -10.75 -1.92
CA PHE A 4 -10.80 -9.64 -1.58
C PHE A 4 -10.97 -9.24 -0.11
N ASP A 5 -12.21 -9.12 0.38
CA ASP A 5 -12.48 -8.77 1.78
C ASP A 5 -11.84 -9.78 2.74
N TYR A 6 -11.94 -11.08 2.42
CA TYR A 6 -11.31 -12.14 3.22
C TYR A 6 -9.78 -12.05 3.21
N THR A 7 -9.18 -11.73 2.06
CA THR A 7 -7.72 -11.57 1.95
C THR A 7 -7.23 -10.42 2.82
N VAL A 8 -7.92 -9.28 2.78
CA VAL A 8 -7.59 -8.12 3.61
C VAL A 8 -7.72 -8.46 5.10
N LEU A 9 -8.82 -9.09 5.50
CA LEU A 9 -9.06 -9.49 6.89
C LEU A 9 -8.01 -10.48 7.40
N ILE A 10 -7.60 -11.45 6.56
CA ILE A 10 -6.55 -12.41 6.90
C ILE A 10 -5.22 -11.69 7.08
N ILE A 11 -4.83 -10.79 6.18
CA ILE A 11 -3.55 -10.07 6.28
C ILE A 11 -3.51 -9.19 7.53
N VAL A 12 -4.52 -8.36 7.74
CA VAL A 12 -4.58 -7.44 8.89
C VAL A 12 -4.73 -8.22 10.19
N GLY A 13 -5.61 -9.22 10.22
CA GLY A 13 -5.85 -10.07 11.38
C GLY A 13 -4.61 -10.89 11.76
N ALA A 14 -3.91 -11.50 10.80
CA ALA A 14 -2.68 -12.23 11.06
C ALA A 14 -1.57 -11.30 11.53
N SER A 15 -1.41 -10.12 10.92
CA SER A 15 -0.41 -9.12 11.33
C SER A 15 -0.67 -8.65 12.77
N ALA A 16 -1.91 -8.33 13.11
CA ALA A 16 -2.33 -7.95 14.46
C ALA A 16 -2.09 -9.08 15.47
N LEU A 17 -2.51 -10.30 15.13
CA LEU A 17 -2.36 -11.47 16.01
C LEU A 17 -0.88 -11.78 16.29
N VAL A 18 -0.05 -11.81 15.24
CA VAL A 18 1.39 -12.05 15.39
C VAL A 18 2.03 -10.95 16.25
N ALA A 19 1.65 -9.69 16.08
CA ALA A 19 2.19 -8.59 16.87
C ALA A 19 1.74 -8.62 18.33
N VAL A 20 0.51 -9.05 18.63
CA VAL A 20 0.04 -9.29 20.01
C VAL A 20 0.80 -10.44 20.68
N ILE A 21 1.05 -11.53 19.95
CA ILE A 21 1.78 -12.70 20.49
C ILE A 21 3.25 -12.35 20.74
N ARG A 22 3.88 -11.59 19.83
CA ARG A 22 5.31 -11.26 19.89
C ARG A 22 5.64 -10.05 20.76
N GLY A 23 4.73 -9.08 20.86
CA GLY A 23 4.98 -7.80 21.52
C GLY A 23 5.55 -6.72 20.59
N PHE A 24 5.32 -5.45 20.93
CA PHE A 24 5.80 -4.28 20.20
C PHE A 24 7.33 -4.18 20.17
N VAL A 25 7.97 -4.37 21.33
CA VAL A 25 9.42 -4.24 21.49
C VAL A 25 10.14 -5.21 20.56
N ARG A 26 9.68 -6.46 20.51
CA ARG A 26 10.29 -7.48 19.64
C ARG A 26 10.14 -7.14 18.16
N GLU A 27 9.02 -6.52 17.79
CA GLU A 27 8.75 -6.12 16.42
C GLU A 27 9.64 -4.94 15.98
N ILE A 28 9.82 -3.92 16.84
CA ILE A 28 10.77 -2.83 16.59
C ILE A 28 12.20 -3.33 16.53
N LEU A 29 12.61 -4.19 17.47
CA LEU A 29 13.96 -4.75 17.48
C LEU A 29 14.22 -5.61 16.24
N SER A 30 13.22 -6.34 15.76
CA SER A 30 13.30 -7.04 14.49
C SER A 30 13.57 -6.07 13.34
N LEU A 31 12.79 -4.99 13.19
CA LEU A 31 13.02 -4.01 12.12
C LEU A 31 14.37 -3.30 12.25
N ALA A 32 14.76 -2.92 13.46
CA ALA A 32 16.07 -2.33 13.73
C ALA A 32 17.21 -3.29 13.37
N SER A 33 17.06 -4.59 13.65
CA SER A 33 18.07 -5.60 13.32
C SER A 33 18.34 -5.70 11.82
N TRP A 34 17.32 -5.59 10.97
CA TRP A 34 17.50 -5.59 9.51
C TRP A 34 18.30 -4.38 9.04
N VAL A 35 18.00 -3.19 9.56
CA VAL A 35 18.73 -1.96 9.22
C VAL A 35 20.17 -2.03 9.70
N ILE A 36 20.38 -2.40 10.97
CA ILE A 36 21.72 -2.53 11.57
C ILE A 36 22.54 -3.58 10.82
N ALA A 37 21.96 -4.75 10.52
CA ALA A 37 22.63 -5.80 9.76
C ALA A 37 23.01 -5.34 8.36
N PHE A 38 22.14 -4.61 7.67
CA PHE A 38 22.44 -4.07 6.34
C PHE A 38 23.60 -3.06 6.39
N VAL A 39 23.59 -2.13 7.35
CA VAL A 39 24.65 -1.13 7.52
C VAL A 39 25.97 -1.80 7.90
N ALA A 40 25.95 -2.74 8.85
CA ALA A 40 27.13 -3.49 9.25
C ALA A 40 27.70 -4.31 8.09
N ALA A 41 26.86 -5.04 7.35
CA ALA A 41 27.28 -5.80 6.19
C ALA A 41 27.87 -4.90 5.10
N SER A 42 27.26 -3.75 4.83
CA SER A 42 27.77 -2.78 3.84
C SER A 42 29.14 -2.21 4.24
N ALA A 43 29.36 -1.98 5.54
CA ALA A 43 30.61 -1.43 6.04
C ALA A 43 31.74 -2.47 6.15
N LEU A 44 31.42 -3.71 6.54
CA LEU A 44 32.42 -4.75 6.84
C LEU A 44 32.65 -5.74 5.69
N ALA A 45 31.79 -5.80 4.67
CA ALA A 45 31.94 -6.76 3.56
C ALA A 45 33.32 -6.65 2.87
N GLY A 46 33.81 -5.43 2.64
CA GLY A 46 35.12 -5.21 2.02
C GLY A 46 36.30 -5.69 2.87
N THR A 47 36.17 -5.69 4.20
CA THR A 47 37.18 -6.19 5.12
C THR A 47 37.12 -7.71 5.27
N VAL A 48 35.93 -8.29 5.17
CA VAL A 48 35.71 -9.73 5.33
C VAL A 48 35.95 -10.51 4.03
N ALA A 49 35.72 -9.90 2.86
CA ALA A 49 35.91 -10.56 1.56
C ALA A 49 37.31 -11.16 1.34
N PRO A 50 38.41 -10.46 1.68
CA PRO A 50 39.77 -11.02 1.55
C PRO A 50 40.07 -12.17 2.53
N LEU A 51 39.28 -12.32 3.60
CA LEU A 51 39.44 -13.38 4.60
C LEU A 51 38.74 -14.68 4.19
N LEU A 52 37.90 -14.64 3.15
CA LEU A 52 37.22 -15.82 2.64
C LEU A 52 38.19 -16.76 1.91
N PRO A 53 37.90 -18.06 1.86
CA PRO A 53 38.74 -19.02 1.15
C PRO A 53 38.92 -18.64 -0.33
N SER A 54 40.14 -18.81 -0.85
CA SER A 54 40.48 -18.60 -2.27
C SER A 54 39.77 -19.55 -3.24
N ALA A 55 38.99 -20.51 -2.73
CA ALA A 55 38.10 -21.35 -3.52
C ALA A 55 36.94 -20.58 -4.18
N ILE A 56 36.67 -19.33 -3.77
CA ILE A 56 35.69 -18.45 -4.43
C ILE A 56 36.38 -17.77 -5.62
N PRO A 57 36.03 -18.12 -6.86
CA PRO A 57 36.82 -17.71 -8.03
C PRO A 57 36.51 -16.30 -8.55
N ASN A 58 35.47 -15.64 -8.02
CA ASN A 58 35.01 -14.33 -8.48
C ASN A 58 34.97 -13.35 -7.31
N ASP A 59 35.69 -12.23 -7.43
CA ASP A 59 35.73 -11.16 -6.43
C ASP A 59 34.34 -10.61 -6.08
N ALA A 60 33.45 -10.49 -7.07
CA ALA A 60 32.07 -10.07 -6.83
C ALA A 60 31.30 -11.12 -6.00
N LEU A 61 31.59 -12.40 -6.21
CA LEU A 61 30.98 -13.50 -5.44
C LEU A 61 31.56 -13.55 -4.03
N ALA A 62 32.85 -13.30 -3.85
CA ALA A 62 33.48 -13.19 -2.53
C ALA A 62 32.92 -12.00 -1.74
N MET A 63 32.76 -10.85 -2.39
CA MET A 63 32.13 -9.66 -1.80
C MET A 63 30.69 -9.92 -1.38
N LEU A 64 29.90 -10.59 -2.24
CA LEU A 64 28.54 -10.99 -1.92
C LEU A 64 28.49 -11.99 -0.76
N ALA A 65 29.37 -13.00 -0.76
CA ALA A 65 29.47 -13.98 0.31
C ALA A 65 29.84 -13.32 1.64
N ALA A 66 30.81 -12.40 1.64
CA ALA A 66 31.20 -11.64 2.82
C ALA A 66 30.07 -10.77 3.36
N PHE A 67 29.35 -10.07 2.46
CA PHE A 67 28.17 -9.31 2.82
C PHE A 67 27.13 -10.20 3.50
N LEU A 68 26.77 -11.33 2.90
CA LEU A 68 25.78 -12.25 3.45
C LEU A 68 26.22 -12.85 4.79
N LEU A 69 27.51 -13.16 4.94
CA LEU A 69 28.09 -13.68 6.17
C LEU A 69 27.98 -12.67 7.30
N VAL A 70 28.39 -11.42 7.07
CA VAL A 70 28.28 -10.34 8.08
C VAL A 70 26.83 -10.02 8.37
N PHE A 71 25.99 -9.97 7.34
CA PHE A 71 24.56 -9.68 7.46
C PHE A 71 23.87 -10.73 8.35
N GLY A 72 24.05 -12.01 8.04
CA GLY A 72 23.53 -13.13 8.80
C GLY A 72 24.09 -13.19 10.23
N GLY A 73 25.39 -12.99 10.39
CA GLY A 73 26.04 -12.93 11.70
C GLY A 73 25.49 -11.79 12.57
N THR A 74 25.28 -10.61 11.99
CA THR A 74 24.72 -9.46 12.70
C THR A 74 23.25 -9.69 13.06
N LEU A 75 22.44 -10.27 12.16
CA LEU A 75 21.06 -10.64 12.47
C LEU A 75 20.99 -11.65 13.62
N LEU A 76 21.89 -12.64 13.64
CA LEU A 76 21.97 -13.61 14.73
C LEU A 76 22.32 -12.93 16.06
N ALA A 77 23.34 -12.07 16.07
CA ALA A 77 23.73 -11.31 17.26
C ALA A 77 22.59 -10.41 17.77
N MET A 78 21.95 -9.66 16.87
CA MET A 78 20.80 -8.81 17.20
C MET A 78 19.60 -9.62 17.69
N SER A 79 19.40 -10.85 17.19
CA SER A 79 18.34 -11.74 17.66
C SER A 79 18.55 -12.14 19.12
N VAL A 80 19.79 -12.44 19.52
CA VAL A 80 20.13 -12.74 20.92
C VAL A 80 19.89 -11.52 21.81
N ILE A 81 20.33 -10.33 21.38
CA ILE A 81 20.07 -9.07 22.09
C ILE A 81 18.56 -8.83 22.24
N ALA A 82 17.79 -9.06 21.18
CA ALA A 82 16.35 -8.86 21.20
C ALA A 82 15.64 -9.80 22.18
N LEU A 83 16.09 -11.06 22.29
CA LEU A 83 15.58 -11.99 23.30
C LEU A 83 15.85 -11.48 24.72
N ALA A 84 17.06 -11.01 25.00
CA ALA A 84 17.42 -10.47 26.31
C ALA A 84 16.59 -9.23 26.68
N ILE A 85 16.43 -8.28 25.76
CA ILE A 85 15.60 -7.08 25.99
C ILE A 85 14.14 -7.47 26.20
N THR A 86 13.61 -8.39 25.39
CA THR A 86 12.22 -8.84 25.53
C THR A 86 11.97 -9.45 26.90
N GLU A 87 12.91 -10.24 27.42
CA GLU A 87 12.79 -10.84 28.76
C GLU A 87 12.90 -9.80 29.88
N PHE A 88 13.78 -8.80 29.73
CA PHE A 88 13.86 -7.68 30.65
C PHE A 88 12.54 -6.90 30.76
N ILE A 89 11.89 -6.60 29.63
CA ILE A 89 10.59 -5.89 29.61
C ILE A 89 9.50 -6.69 30.33
N LYS A 90 9.49 -8.02 30.18
CA LYS A 90 8.56 -8.88 30.93
C LYS A 90 8.85 -8.84 32.43
N GLY A 91 10.12 -8.84 32.82
CA GLY A 91 10.54 -8.75 34.23
C GLY A 91 10.09 -7.46 34.93
N VAL A 92 10.00 -6.36 34.19
CA VAL A 92 9.49 -5.06 34.71
C VAL A 92 7.96 -5.01 34.78
N GLY A 93 7.25 -6.04 34.32
CA GLY A 93 5.79 -6.10 34.35
C GLY A 93 5.08 -5.30 33.25
N LEU A 94 5.83 -4.77 32.27
CA LEU A 94 5.28 -3.98 31.16
C LEU A 94 4.70 -4.84 30.02
N GLY A 95 4.62 -6.16 30.21
CA GLY A 95 4.17 -7.09 29.16
C GLY A 95 2.75 -6.82 28.62
N PHE A 96 1.83 -6.32 29.44
CA PHE A 96 0.48 -5.96 28.95
C PHE A 96 0.54 -4.76 28.00
N VAL A 97 1.25 -3.69 28.40
CA VAL A 97 1.42 -2.48 27.57
C VAL A 97 2.12 -2.81 26.27
N ASP A 98 3.18 -3.63 26.32
CA ASP A 98 3.92 -4.10 25.14
C ASP A 98 3.02 -4.85 24.14
N ARG A 99 2.07 -5.67 24.62
CA ARG A 99 1.10 -6.36 23.75
C ARG A 99 0.07 -5.43 23.14
N VAL A 100 -0.43 -4.44 23.88
CA VAL A 100 -1.39 -3.45 23.38
C VAL A 100 -0.76 -2.55 22.32
N LEU A 101 0.47 -2.07 22.57
CA LEU A 101 1.25 -1.36 21.56
C LEU A 101 1.54 -2.27 20.36
N GLY A 102 1.77 -3.56 20.61
CA GLY A 102 1.94 -4.57 19.58
C GLY A 102 0.71 -4.69 18.68
N LEU A 103 -0.49 -4.69 19.25
CA LEU A 103 -1.75 -4.68 18.49
C LEU A 103 -1.83 -3.46 17.57
N MET A 104 -1.60 -2.25 18.10
CA MET A 104 -1.67 -1.02 17.30
C MET A 104 -0.65 -1.02 16.18
N PHE A 105 0.58 -1.46 16.46
CA PHE A 105 1.64 -1.58 15.47
C PHE A 105 1.31 -2.65 14.43
N GLY A 106 0.81 -3.81 14.83
CA GLY A 106 0.43 -4.92 13.95
C GLY A 106 -0.73 -4.55 13.02
N LEU A 107 -1.69 -3.77 13.51
CA LEU A 107 -2.76 -3.20 12.68
C LEU A 107 -2.21 -2.19 11.68
N ALA A 108 -1.35 -1.27 12.11
CA ALA A 108 -0.72 -0.30 11.23
C ALA A 108 0.12 -0.97 10.13
N ARG A 109 0.94 -1.98 10.51
CA ARG A 109 1.71 -2.80 9.57
C ARG A 109 0.81 -3.57 8.61
N GLY A 110 -0.26 -4.19 9.12
CA GLY A 110 -1.23 -4.92 8.30
C GLY A 110 -1.87 -4.01 7.27
N LEU A 111 -2.30 -2.81 7.68
CA LEU A 111 -2.87 -1.80 6.79
C LEU A 111 -1.86 -1.33 5.76
N LEU A 112 -0.59 -1.14 6.14
CA LEU A 112 0.49 -0.76 5.23
C LEU A 112 0.72 -1.86 4.17
N VAL A 113 0.78 -3.13 4.57
CA VAL A 113 0.92 -4.27 3.63
C VAL A 113 -0.26 -4.35 2.67
N VAL A 114 -1.49 -4.17 3.17
CA VAL A 114 -2.69 -4.14 2.32
C VAL A 114 -2.65 -2.95 1.35
N THR A 115 -2.26 -1.76 1.81
CA THR A 115 -2.16 -0.58 0.95
C THR A 115 -1.14 -0.79 -0.18
N ILE A 116 0.03 -1.36 0.13
CA ILE A 116 1.02 -1.74 -0.88
C ILE A 116 0.43 -2.77 -1.85
N THR A 117 -0.28 -3.78 -1.35
CA THR A 117 -0.93 -4.80 -2.19
C THR A 117 -1.94 -4.18 -3.14
N VAL A 118 -2.75 -3.23 -2.66
CA VAL A 118 -3.71 -2.49 -3.47
C VAL A 118 -3.00 -1.66 -4.53
N LEU A 119 -1.93 -0.93 -4.17
CA LEU A 119 -1.09 -0.17 -5.11
C LEU A 119 -0.52 -1.05 -6.23
N LEU A 120 0.00 -2.23 -5.87
CA LEU A 120 0.50 -3.20 -6.83
C LEU A 120 -0.62 -3.78 -7.70
N ALA A 121 -1.79 -4.07 -7.12
CA ALA A 121 -2.96 -4.54 -7.87
C ALA A 121 -3.44 -3.49 -8.89
N GLY A 122 -3.35 -2.20 -8.57
CA GLY A 122 -3.67 -1.10 -9.48
C GLY A 122 -2.79 -1.01 -10.73
N LEU A 123 -1.62 -1.67 -10.73
CA LEU A 123 -0.77 -1.83 -11.91
C LEU A 123 -1.24 -2.97 -12.84
N THR A 124 -2.16 -3.81 -12.37
CA THR A 124 -2.70 -4.98 -13.09
C THR A 124 -4.16 -4.76 -13.53
N ARG A 125 -4.82 -5.80 -14.06
CA ARG A 125 -6.26 -5.79 -14.40
C ARG A 125 -7.16 -6.30 -13.24
N LEU A 126 -6.58 -6.63 -12.08
CA LEU A 126 -7.33 -7.10 -10.91
C LEU A 126 -8.47 -6.15 -10.47
N PRO A 127 -8.32 -4.81 -10.52
CA PRO A 127 -9.39 -3.89 -10.11
C PRO A 127 -10.65 -3.91 -10.99
N GLU A 128 -10.58 -4.49 -12.20
CA GLU A 128 -11.72 -4.58 -13.12
C GLU A 128 -12.67 -5.73 -12.76
N ASN A 129 -12.21 -6.69 -11.95
CA ASN A 129 -12.97 -7.88 -11.59
C ASN A 129 -14.13 -7.57 -10.63
N PRO A 130 -15.28 -8.26 -10.76
CA PRO A 130 -16.44 -8.04 -9.88
C PRO A 130 -16.11 -8.33 -8.42
N GLY A 131 -15.30 -9.36 -8.13
CA GLY A 131 -14.87 -9.67 -6.77
C GLY A 131 -13.95 -8.62 -6.11
N TRP A 132 -13.48 -7.62 -6.85
CA TRP A 132 -12.77 -6.45 -6.31
C TRP A 132 -13.69 -5.24 -6.21
N ARG A 133 -14.45 -4.96 -7.27
CA ARG A 133 -15.39 -3.83 -7.34
C ARG A 133 -16.52 -3.92 -6.31
N ASP A 134 -17.05 -5.11 -6.08
CA ASP A 134 -18.16 -5.35 -5.16
C ASP A 134 -17.70 -5.50 -3.70
N ALA A 135 -16.38 -5.43 -3.44
CA ALA A 135 -15.82 -5.57 -2.11
C ALA A 135 -16.14 -4.35 -1.24
N MET A 136 -16.43 -4.57 0.05
CA MET A 136 -16.68 -3.46 0.96
C MET A 136 -15.41 -2.67 1.27
N LEU A 137 -14.26 -3.36 1.30
CA LEU A 137 -12.98 -2.77 1.65
C LEU A 137 -12.24 -2.15 0.46
N SER A 138 -12.67 -2.38 -0.79
CA SER A 138 -11.95 -1.85 -1.97
C SER A 138 -11.97 -0.32 -2.01
N SER A 139 -13.14 0.30 -1.91
CA SER A 139 -13.28 1.77 -1.97
C SER A 139 -12.46 2.52 -0.90
N PRO A 140 -12.53 2.19 0.40
CA PRO A 140 -11.72 2.88 1.41
C PRO A 140 -10.22 2.62 1.25
N LEU A 141 -9.81 1.41 0.83
CA LEU A 141 -8.40 1.09 0.61
C LEU A 141 -7.82 1.74 -0.65
N GLU A 142 -8.61 1.86 -1.71
CA GLU A 142 -8.25 2.63 -2.91
C GLU A 142 -8.11 4.12 -2.59
N ALA A 143 -9.01 4.68 -1.77
CA ALA A 143 -8.89 6.06 -1.30
C ALA A 143 -7.57 6.27 -0.52
N LEU A 144 -7.25 5.34 0.40
CA LEU A 144 -5.98 5.34 1.12
C LEU A 144 -4.77 5.22 0.18
N ALA A 145 -4.83 4.33 -0.81
CA ALA A 145 -3.78 4.16 -1.80
C ALA A 145 -3.56 5.43 -2.64
N LEU A 146 -4.65 6.14 -3.00
CA LEU A 146 -4.58 7.41 -3.70
C LEU A 146 -4.01 8.54 -2.82
N SER A 147 -4.25 8.53 -1.50
CA SER A 147 -3.60 9.47 -0.59
C SER A 147 -2.08 9.29 -0.52
N VAL A 148 -1.57 8.09 -0.79
CA VAL A 148 -0.13 7.79 -0.85
C VAL A 148 0.48 8.17 -2.21
N LYS A 149 -0.34 8.38 -3.25
CA LYS A 149 0.08 8.74 -4.62
C LYS A 149 1.08 9.91 -4.73
N PRO A 150 1.00 10.99 -3.93
CA PRO A 150 1.96 12.09 -3.98
C PRO A 150 3.40 11.70 -3.61
N TRP A 151 3.57 10.61 -2.87
CA TRP A 151 4.88 10.06 -2.50
C TRP A 151 5.42 9.05 -3.52
N LEU A 152 4.62 8.68 -4.53
CA LEU A 152 5.05 7.74 -5.56
C LEU A 152 5.81 8.47 -6.68
N PRO A 153 6.84 7.82 -7.27
CA PRO A 153 7.48 8.31 -8.48
C PRO A 153 6.45 8.56 -9.60
N PRO A 154 6.59 9.63 -10.40
CA PRO A 154 5.61 10.03 -11.41
C PRO A 154 5.38 8.93 -12.48
N GLU A 155 6.34 8.03 -12.67
CA GLU A 155 6.23 6.87 -13.56
C GLU A 155 5.22 5.82 -13.08
N LEU A 156 5.17 5.53 -11.78
CA LEU A 156 4.19 4.60 -11.20
C LEU A 156 2.81 5.25 -11.13
N ALA A 157 2.75 6.53 -10.74
CA ALA A 157 1.50 7.27 -10.60
C ALA A 157 0.66 7.34 -11.89
N ARG A 158 1.31 7.25 -13.06
CA ARG A 158 0.67 7.21 -14.38
C ARG A 158 0.13 5.83 -14.78
N ARG A 159 0.67 4.74 -14.22
CA ARG A 159 0.29 3.36 -14.59
C ARG A 159 -0.82 2.77 -13.72
N ILE A 160 -1.08 3.40 -12.58
CA ILE A 160 -2.12 3.00 -11.65
C ILE A 160 -3.49 3.33 -12.25
N ARG A 161 -4.26 2.29 -12.62
CA ARG A 161 -5.64 2.39 -13.12
C ARG A 161 -6.62 2.17 -11.98
N TYR A 162 -6.90 3.23 -11.23
CA TYR A 162 -8.11 3.28 -10.40
C TYR A 162 -9.11 4.17 -11.11
N GLU A 163 -10.26 3.61 -11.50
CA GLU A 163 -11.39 4.44 -11.87
C GLU A 163 -11.86 5.17 -10.61
N PRO A 164 -11.91 6.51 -10.58
CA PRO A 164 -12.43 7.23 -9.43
C PRO A 164 -13.86 6.76 -9.16
N VAL A 165 -14.11 6.20 -7.97
CA VAL A 165 -15.40 5.65 -7.49
C VAL A 165 -16.49 6.74 -7.30
N ARG A 166 -16.54 7.77 -8.15
CA ARG A 166 -17.53 8.84 -8.06
C ARG A 166 -17.98 9.39 -9.41
N GLN A 167 -18.61 8.54 -10.21
CA GLN A 167 -19.54 8.99 -11.27
C GLN A 167 -20.98 8.43 -11.10
N VAL A 168 -21.24 7.51 -10.17
CA VAL A 168 -22.60 6.98 -9.94
C VAL A 168 -23.51 7.99 -9.23
N VAL A 169 -22.98 8.86 -8.35
CA VAL A 169 -23.78 9.95 -7.74
C VAL A 169 -24.11 11.06 -8.76
N ARG A 170 -23.40 11.14 -9.89
CA ARG A 170 -23.62 12.17 -10.92
C ARG A 170 -24.58 11.73 -12.04
N SER A 171 -24.92 10.45 -12.11
CA SER A 171 -25.85 9.90 -13.12
C SER A 171 -27.26 9.65 -12.59
N GLY A 172 -27.50 9.79 -11.29
CA GLY A 172 -28.79 9.58 -10.62
C GLY A 172 -29.60 10.84 -10.32
N GLY A 173 -29.42 11.96 -11.05
CA GLY A 173 -30.22 13.16 -10.81
C GLY A 173 -29.96 14.26 -11.83
N TRP A 174 -31.04 14.65 -12.52
CA TRP A 174 -31.15 15.77 -13.48
C TRP A 174 -30.77 15.47 -14.94
N SER A 175 -31.30 14.38 -15.48
CA SER A 175 -31.60 14.24 -16.91
C SER A 175 -32.98 14.83 -17.26
N ILE A 176 -33.28 16.02 -16.77
CA ILE A 176 -34.48 16.79 -17.13
C ILE A 176 -34.01 18.23 -17.34
N LEU A 177 -34.33 18.79 -18.51
CA LEU A 177 -33.93 20.12 -19.00
C LEU A 177 -32.57 20.21 -19.72
N ARG A 178 -32.38 19.37 -20.74
CA ARG A 178 -31.87 19.89 -22.03
C ARG A 178 -33.01 19.88 -23.03
N VAL A 179 -33.88 20.88 -22.93
CA VAL A 179 -34.60 21.34 -24.12
C VAL A 179 -33.53 21.85 -25.06
N ALA A 180 -33.37 21.19 -26.20
CA ALA A 180 -32.51 21.67 -27.27
C ALA A 180 -33.02 23.06 -27.70
N PRO A 181 -32.19 24.11 -27.75
CA PRO A 181 -32.53 25.26 -28.56
C PRO A 181 -32.43 24.79 -30.01
N GLU A 182 -33.60 24.56 -30.58
CA GLU A 182 -33.84 24.42 -32.00
C GLU A 182 -33.02 25.47 -32.75
N ARG A 183 -32.02 25.03 -33.52
CA ARG A 183 -31.29 25.89 -34.44
C ARG A 183 -32.28 26.38 -35.51
N ARG A 184 -32.87 27.55 -35.29
CA ARG A 184 -33.52 28.34 -36.34
C ARG A 184 -32.65 29.54 -36.67
N THR A 185 -31.86 29.37 -37.72
CA THR A 185 -31.13 30.43 -38.42
C THR A 185 -32.13 31.42 -39.01
N TRP A 186 -32.26 32.59 -38.38
CA TRP A 186 -32.99 33.73 -38.93
C TRP A 186 -32.04 34.89 -39.15
N TRP A 187 -31.35 34.88 -40.29
CA TRP A 187 -30.85 36.10 -40.91
C TRP A 187 -31.17 36.00 -42.41
N ALA A 188 -31.69 37.09 -42.97
CA ALA A 188 -32.05 37.31 -44.37
C ALA A 188 -33.47 36.89 -44.82
N SER A 189 -34.46 37.72 -44.47
CA SER A 189 -35.35 38.34 -45.47
C SER A 189 -36.41 39.19 -44.75
N GLY A 190 -36.36 40.51 -44.93
CA GLY A 190 -37.34 41.42 -44.38
C GLY A 190 -38.69 41.25 -45.06
N THR A 191 -39.69 40.81 -44.31
CA THR A 191 -41.09 41.20 -44.47
C THR A 191 -41.79 41.02 -43.12
N MET A 192 -42.22 42.12 -42.50
CA MET A 192 -43.24 42.08 -41.46
C MET A 192 -44.51 41.50 -42.08
N LYS A 193 -44.97 40.34 -41.60
CA LYS A 193 -46.38 39.95 -41.75
C LYS A 193 -47.01 39.85 -40.38
N CYS A 194 -47.90 40.83 -40.18
CA CYS A 194 -48.84 40.98 -39.10
C CYS A 194 -49.73 39.73 -38.97
N GLY A 195 -50.22 39.48 -37.76
CA GLY A 195 -50.90 38.26 -37.39
C GLY A 195 -52.16 37.94 -38.19
N THR A 196 -52.53 36.67 -38.18
CA THR A 196 -53.91 36.27 -38.44
C THR A 196 -54.21 35.02 -37.60
N ILE A 197 -55.12 35.22 -36.65
CA ILE A 197 -55.89 34.17 -35.98
C ILE A 197 -57.00 33.78 -36.96
N VAL A 198 -57.13 32.49 -37.31
CA VAL A 198 -58.40 31.93 -37.79
C VAL A 198 -58.54 30.49 -37.27
N PRO A 199 -59.64 30.17 -36.56
CA PRO A 199 -60.09 28.81 -36.31
C PRO A 199 -61.09 28.34 -37.38
N ILE A 200 -61.03 27.03 -37.69
CA ILE A 200 -61.93 26.18 -38.53
C ILE A 200 -62.13 26.63 -39.98
#